data_AF-T1CBS8-F1
#
_entry.id   AF-T1CBS8-F1
#
_cell.length_a   1.000
_cell.length_b   1.000
_cell.length_c   1.000
_cell.angle_alpha   90.00
_cell.angle_beta   90.00
_cell.angle_gamma   90.00
#
_symmetry.space_group_name_H-M   'P 1'
#
loop_
_entity.id
_entity.type
_entity.pdbx_description
1 polymer ?
#
loop_
_entity_poly.entity_id
_entity_poly.type
_entity_poly.pdbx_seq_one_letter_code
_entity_poly.pdbx_strand_id
1 'polypeptide(L)'
;ATRRVQDGSATTVSCAEGDTGFIYAGLLPFERSEADLGAMPPAPLKIMMNVASPERAFDFAMLPHAGVGLARLEMIIASHIGVHPKALLEYAQQDAATRARID
;
A
#
# COMPACT_ATOMS: atom_id res chain seq x y z
N ALA A 1 20.77 11.78 5.67
CA ALA A 1 21.41 10.48 5.92
C ALA A 1 22.95 10.61 5.98
N THR A 2 23.61 11.09 4.93
CA THR A 2 25.09 11.16 4.79
C THR A 2 25.85 11.99 5.83
N ARG A 3 25.19 12.85 6.61
CA ARG A 3 25.82 13.56 7.76
C ARG A 3 25.72 12.82 9.10
N ARG A 4 24.85 11.81 9.20
CA ARG A 4 24.57 11.07 10.43
C ARG A 4 25.07 9.62 10.38
N VAL A 5 25.20 9.06 9.19
CA VAL A 5 25.78 7.74 8.94
C VAL A 5 27.09 7.97 8.20
N GLN A 6 28.20 7.53 8.78
CA GLN A 6 29.53 7.67 8.18
C GLN A 6 29.79 6.52 7.22
N ASP A 7 30.59 6.75 6.18
CA ASP A 7 30.96 5.68 5.25
C ASP A 7 31.67 4.53 5.98
N GLY A 8 31.26 3.30 5.69
CA GLY A 8 31.78 2.09 6.33
C GLY A 8 31.17 1.75 7.70
N SER A 9 30.23 2.56 8.22
CA SER A 9 29.58 2.25 9.49
C SER A 9 28.53 1.14 9.37
N ALA A 10 28.72 0.06 10.14
CA ALA A 10 27.77 -1.05 10.22
C ALA A 10 26.45 -0.57 10.82
N THR A 11 25.35 -0.82 10.10
CA THR A 11 24.05 -0.24 10.38
C THR A 11 22.95 -1.24 10.02
N THR A 12 21.89 -1.33 10.83
CA THR A 12 20.69 -2.10 10.52
C THR A 12 19.56 -1.14 10.15
N VAL A 13 18.89 -1.42 9.04
CA VAL A 13 17.70 -0.69 8.59
C VAL A 13 16.47 -1.54 8.89
N SER A 14 15.49 -0.97 9.59
CA SER A 14 14.19 -1.60 9.83
C SER A 14 13.11 -0.89 9.02
N CYS A 15 12.41 -1.67 8.20
CA CYS A 15 11.20 -1.25 7.48
C CYS A 15 9.92 -1.82 8.12
N ALA A 16 9.99 -2.26 9.38
CA ALA A 16 8.88 -2.95 10.03
C ALA A 16 7.69 -2.01 10.36
N GLU A 17 7.90 -0.69 10.41
CA GLU A 17 6.85 0.29 10.74
C GLU A 17 6.15 0.86 9.51
N GLY A 18 6.06 0.07 8.44
CA GLY A 18 5.41 0.47 7.19
C GLY A 18 6.21 1.57 6.49
N ASP A 19 5.60 2.75 6.35
CA ASP A 19 6.16 3.87 5.58
C ASP A 19 7.32 4.58 6.31
N THR A 20 7.48 4.33 7.61
CA THR A 20 8.55 4.93 8.42
C THR A 20 9.68 3.92 8.63
N GLY A 21 10.85 4.21 8.05
CA GLY A 21 12.06 3.42 8.23
C GLY A 21 12.91 3.91 9.41
N PHE A 22 13.43 2.97 10.21
CA PHE A 22 14.37 3.26 11.31
C PHE A 22 15.77 2.77 10.98
N ILE A 23 16.77 3.52 11.47
CA ILE A 23 18.18 3.23 11.28
C ILE A 23 18.80 3.02 12.66
N TYR A 24 19.33 1.81 12.91
CA TYR A 24 19.99 1.43 14.14
C TYR A 24 21.49 1.28 13.93
N ALA A 25 22.28 1.73 14.90
CA ALA A 25 23.73 1.53 14.87
C ALA A 25 24.09 0.05 15.12
N GLY A 26 25.04 -0.47 14.35
CA GLY A 26 25.51 -1.86 14.44
C GLY A 26 24.66 -2.84 13.63
N LEU A 27 25.07 -4.11 13.65
CA LEU A 27 24.35 -5.22 13.02
C LEU A 27 23.49 -5.92 14.07
N LEU A 28 22.20 -5.58 14.11
CA LEU A 28 21.25 -6.27 14.97
C LEU A 28 20.96 -7.68 14.43
N PRO A 29 20.88 -8.70 15.30
CA PRO A 29 20.48 -10.04 14.88
C PRO A 29 19.05 -10.02 14.34
N PHE A 30 18.84 -10.75 13.26
CA PHE A 30 17.52 -10.94 12.66
C PHE A 30 17.31 -12.42 12.33
N GLU A 31 16.04 -12.82 12.29
CA GLU A 31 15.63 -14.14 11.83
C GLU A 31 14.98 -13.99 10.45
N ARG A 32 15.32 -14.89 9.53
CA ARG A 32 14.68 -14.99 8.22
C ARG A 32 13.84 -16.25 8.20
N SER A 33 12.52 -16.10 8.09
CA SER A 33 11.62 -17.18 7.76
C SER A 33 11.30 -17.12 6.26
N GLU A 34 11.47 -18.26 5.59
CA GLU A 34 11.00 -18.44 4.21
C GLU A 34 9.87 -19.46 4.22
N ALA A 35 8.74 -19.09 3.63
CA ALA A 35 7.62 -20.00 3.42
C ALA A 35 7.56 -20.36 1.93
N ASP A 36 7.72 -21.64 1.61
CA ASP A 36 7.49 -22.13 0.25
C ASP A 36 5.98 -22.33 0.03
N LEU A 37 5.41 -21.43 -0.77
CA LEU A 37 3.99 -21.45 -1.12
C LEU A 37 3.67 -22.42 -2.28
N GLY A 38 4.69 -22.97 -2.96
CA GLY A 38 4.52 -23.89 -4.09
C GLY A 38 4.04 -25.29 -3.69
N ALA A 39 4.26 -25.69 -2.44
CA ALA A 39 3.84 -26.99 -1.91
C ALA A 39 2.42 -26.99 -1.30
N MET A 40 1.65 -25.91 -1.40
CA MET A 40 0.30 -25.86 -0.85
C MET A 40 -0.64 -26.83 -1.59
N PRO A 41 -1.47 -27.61 -0.86
CA PRO A 41 -2.48 -28.44 -1.48
C PRO A 41 -3.55 -27.57 -2.17
N PRO A 42 -4.24 -28.10 -3.20
CA PRO A 42 -5.34 -27.39 -3.82
C PRO A 42 -6.44 -27.12 -2.79
N ALA A 43 -6.85 -25.87 -2.67
CA ALA A 43 -7.96 -25.49 -1.79
C ALA A 43 -9.28 -26.09 -2.32
N PRO A 44 -10.21 -26.52 -1.44
CA PRO A 44 -11.52 -27.03 -1.85
C PRO A 44 -12.44 -25.94 -2.43
N LEU A 45 -12.00 -24.67 -2.38
CA LEU A 45 -12.73 -23.49 -2.86
C LEU A 45 -11.77 -22.44 -3.40
N LYS A 46 -12.31 -21.50 -4.18
CA LYS A 46 -11.56 -20.35 -4.69
C LYS A 46 -11.31 -19.34 -3.58
N ILE A 47 -10.06 -19.23 -3.14
CA ILE A 47 -9.62 -18.17 -2.22
C ILE A 47 -9.49 -16.87 -3.02
N MET A 48 -10.26 -15.85 -2.67
CA MET A 48 -10.26 -14.55 -3.35
C MET A 48 -9.93 -13.43 -2.36
N MET A 49 -9.35 -12.35 -2.87
CA MET A 49 -8.92 -11.21 -2.06
C MET A 49 -10.01 -10.14 -1.94
N ASN A 50 -10.10 -9.53 -0.75
CA ASN A 50 -10.83 -8.29 -0.53
C ASN A 50 -9.84 -7.13 -0.58
N VAL A 51 -9.91 -6.32 -1.63
CA VAL A 51 -8.94 -5.27 -1.92
C VAL A 51 -9.62 -3.91 -1.82
N ALA A 52 -8.99 -2.98 -1.11
CA ALA A 52 -9.47 -1.61 -0.96
C ALA A 52 -8.49 -0.56 -1.49
N SER A 53 -7.18 -0.84 -1.43
CA SER A 53 -6.16 0.05 -1.97
C SER A 53 -5.59 -0.57 -3.25
N PRO A 54 -5.55 0.16 -4.38
CA PRO A 54 -4.87 -0.28 -5.59
C PRO A 54 -3.38 -0.59 -5.37
N GLU A 55 -2.69 0.20 -4.54
CA GLU A 55 -1.25 0.05 -4.30
C GLU A 55 -0.94 -1.29 -3.62
N ARG A 56 -1.69 -1.64 -2.57
CA ARG A 56 -1.53 -2.93 -1.88
C ARG A 56 -1.96 -4.13 -2.71
N ALA A 57 -2.72 -3.92 -3.78
CA ALA A 57 -3.10 -5.01 -4.68
C ALA A 57 -1.87 -5.66 -5.33
N PHE A 58 -0.82 -4.87 -5.60
CA PHE A 58 0.44 -5.38 -6.13
C PHE A 58 1.19 -6.26 -5.12
N ASP A 59 1.20 -5.89 -3.85
CA ASP A 59 1.81 -6.71 -2.80
C ASP A 59 1.08 -8.06 -2.66
N PHE A 60 -0.26 -8.04 -2.72
CA PHE A 60 -1.08 -9.25 -2.62
C PHE A 60 -0.99 -10.15 -3.86
N ALA A 61 -0.60 -9.61 -5.01
CA ALA A 61 -0.42 -10.40 -6.23
C ALA A 61 0.68 -11.46 -6.10
N MET A 62 1.58 -11.32 -5.13
CA MET A 62 2.61 -12.32 -4.81
C MET A 62 2.05 -13.54 -4.05
N LEU A 63 0.82 -13.48 -3.54
CA LEU A 63 0.19 -14.58 -2.81
C LEU A 63 -0.64 -15.48 -3.75
N PRO A 64 -0.68 -16.81 -3.51
CA PRO A 64 -1.51 -17.72 -4.28
C PRO A 64 -3.00 -17.45 -3.99
N HIS A 65 -3.70 -16.89 -4.98
CA HIS A 65 -5.13 -16.59 -4.90
C HIS A 65 -5.82 -16.74 -6.26
N ALA A 66 -7.13 -16.91 -6.25
CA ALA A 66 -7.97 -16.99 -7.45
C ALA A 66 -8.44 -15.61 -7.98
N GLY A 67 -7.91 -14.50 -7.44
CA GLY A 67 -8.18 -13.13 -7.88
C GLY A 67 -8.83 -12.27 -6.80
N VAL A 68 -9.48 -11.18 -7.23
CA VAL A 68 -10.18 -10.24 -6.34
C VAL A 68 -11.67 -10.57 -6.32
N GLY A 69 -12.21 -10.89 -5.14
CA GLY A 69 -13.62 -11.21 -4.94
C GLY A 69 -14.45 -9.98 -4.56
N LEU A 70 -13.81 -8.96 -3.98
CA LEU A 70 -14.42 -7.68 -3.66
C LEU A 70 -13.38 -6.57 -3.79
N ALA A 71 -13.67 -5.60 -4.65
CA ALA A 71 -12.92 -4.36 -4.74
C ALA A 71 -13.76 -3.24 -4.12
N ARG A 72 -13.24 -2.57 -3.08
CA ARG A 72 -13.92 -1.46 -2.41
C ARG A 72 -13.55 -0.13 -3.07
N LEU A 73 -14.55 0.58 -3.60
CA LEU A 73 -14.34 1.85 -4.30
C LEU A 73 -14.23 3.06 -3.36
N GLU A 74 -14.74 2.95 -2.14
CA GLU A 74 -14.81 4.06 -1.18
C GLU A 74 -13.43 4.63 -0.89
N MET A 75 -12.42 3.76 -0.80
CA MET A 75 -11.03 4.15 -0.58
C MET A 75 -10.46 4.88 -1.80
N ILE A 76 -10.81 4.46 -3.01
CA ILE A 76 -10.36 5.09 -4.27
C ILE A 76 -10.96 6.50 -4.38
N ILE A 77 -12.27 6.63 -4.09
CA ILE A 77 -12.95 7.92 -4.08
C ILE A 77 -12.30 8.85 -3.05
N ALA A 78 -12.00 8.35 -1.85
CA ALA A 78 -11.41 9.16 -0.78
C ALA A 78 -9.95 9.56 -1.07
N SER A 79 -9.12 8.67 -1.61
CA SER A 79 -7.67 8.91 -1.76
C SER A 79 -7.27 9.52 -3.11
N HIS A 80 -7.98 9.19 -4.20
CA HIS A 80 -7.60 9.63 -5.55
C HIS A 80 -8.52 10.71 -6.11
N ILE A 81 -9.81 10.72 -5.76
CA ILE A 81 -10.76 11.74 -6.24
C ILE A 81 -10.84 12.89 -5.24
N GLY A 82 -11.06 12.62 -3.95
CA GLY A 82 -11.05 13.62 -2.89
C GLY A 82 -12.12 14.74 -2.99
N VAL A 83 -13.02 14.64 -3.96
CA VAL A 83 -14.08 15.61 -4.26
C VAL A 83 -15.45 14.93 -4.16
N HIS A 84 -16.41 15.65 -3.56
CA HIS A 84 -17.79 15.16 -3.47
C HIS A 84 -18.41 15.03 -4.89
N PRO A 85 -19.05 13.89 -5.23
CA PRO A 85 -19.50 13.61 -6.60
C PRO A 85 -20.51 14.63 -7.13
N LYS A 86 -21.35 15.20 -6.26
CA LYS A 86 -22.28 16.28 -6.65
C LYS A 86 -21.57 17.54 -7.16
N ALA A 87 -20.40 17.88 -6.62
CA ALA A 87 -19.63 19.04 -7.07
C ALA A 87 -19.07 18.81 -8.48
N LEU A 88 -18.73 17.55 -8.82
CA LEU A 88 -18.31 17.17 -10.17
C LEU A 88 -19.49 17.22 -11.16
N LEU A 89 -20.67 16.76 -10.75
CA LEU A 89 -21.88 16.79 -11.58
C LEU A 89 -22.38 18.22 -11.85
N GLU A 90 -22.30 19.09 -10.83
CA GLU A 90 -22.76 20.48 -10.88
C GLU A 90 -21.60 21.46 -11.07
N TYR A 91 -20.54 21.06 -11.80
CA TYR A 91 -19.29 21.81 -11.93
C TYR A 91 -19.50 23.30 -12.30
N ALA A 92 -20.39 23.58 -13.25
CA ALA A 92 -20.69 24.94 -13.70
C ALA A 92 -21.32 25.84 -12.62
N GLN A 93 -21.92 25.24 -11.59
CA GLN A 93 -22.59 25.94 -10.49
C GLN A 93 -21.69 26.10 -9.26
N GLN A 94 -20.47 25.53 -9.28
CA GLN A 94 -19.55 25.61 -8.16
C GLN A 94 -18.91 27.00 -8.04
N ASP A 95 -18.54 27.40 -6.82
CA ASP A 95 -17.76 28.61 -6.60
C ASP A 95 -16.34 28.49 -7.17
N ALA A 96 -15.60 29.61 -7.22
CA ALA A 96 -14.25 29.63 -7.77
C ALA A 96 -13.27 28.77 -6.95
N ALA A 97 -13.44 28.71 -5.63
CA ALA A 97 -12.58 27.94 -4.74
C ALA A 97 -12.75 26.42 -4.93
N THR A 98 -13.98 25.97 -5.14
CA THR A 98 -14.29 24.56 -5.39
C THR A 98 -13.87 24.13 -6.79
N ARG A 99 -14.06 24.98 -7.82
CA ARG A 99 -13.54 24.70 -9.18
C ARG A 99 -12.02 24.51 -9.19
N ALA A 100 -11.28 25.38 -8.49
CA ALA A 100 -9.84 25.27 -8.35
C ALA A 100 -9.36 24.01 -7.59
N ARG A 101 -10.24 23.31 -6.88
CA ARG A 101 -9.95 22.01 -6.24
C ARG A 101 -10.33 20.81 -7.10
N ILE A 102 -11.15 21.04 -8.13
CA ILE A 102 -11.58 20.02 -9.09
C ILE A 102 -10.61 19.97 -10.28
N ASP A 103 -10.13 21.14 -10.72
CA ASP A 103 -9.11 21.31 -11.76
C ASP A 103 -7.71 20.88 -11.30
#